data_AF-A0A6L3F2U6-F1
#
_entry.id   AF-A0A6L3F2U6-F1
#
_cell.length_a   1.000
_cell.length_b   1.000
_cell.length_c   1.000
_cell.angle_alpha   90.00
_cell.angle_beta   90.00
_cell.angle_gamma   90.00
#
_symmetry.space_group_name_H-M   'P 1'
#
loop_
_entity.id
_entity.type
_entity.pdbx_description
1 polymer ?
#
loop_
_entity_poly.entity_id
_entity_poly.type
_entity_poly.pdbx_seq_one_letter_code
_entity_poly.pdbx_strand_id
1 'polypeptide(L)'
;MKNPIKNVLALFVCLLLLAGCRADEVETVDVTETAVPTQPAVENTAVSEESAPTEEPGVQEATAEEAIADPEPIPVLRPIEPSGSISDPADQMGEYMAEGIFINHFDSDDIGNWQGYSQDSETTITSGDPPAGYISSSNWHAKQTDKWVLPTDGFVLETDEIIFGDGAARWSDTVESTRITTTDMPTDWSDYMFLTFWAYSGTANDVGIEIAIYSELDSTSSDDYYKKEIIIDWEGWRLFEIPLHEFRATREPVGWHKIDYIKIASSGWGHTPDPTTELIFDEMKLSNVRIGPKLAIDMDTNMEHPYLMLNVAEIAAIQDKVANYEWAQLAFATLQAGADNWLNQTIEVPETGGGFYHADDALAYAITSRHYELADGARDLALMYQLTGDLVYMEKSKEILLAYADSYLSYEIHDKAGRTGEQASAGGRATAQSINEARWVIPLAWAYDLIYNEMSEVERTAVSDQILRPAAELLMLNNEGR
;
A
#
# COMPACT_ATOMS: atom_id res chain seq x y z
N MET A 1 27.19 -21.71 -10.23
CA MET A 1 26.42 -21.74 -8.97
C MET A 1 27.30 -21.14 -7.88
N LYS A 2 26.95 -19.95 -7.37
CA LYS A 2 27.55 -19.33 -6.17
C LYS A 2 26.42 -19.20 -5.14
N ASN A 3 26.68 -19.52 -3.87
CA ASN A 3 25.63 -19.66 -2.85
C ASN A 3 24.93 -18.33 -2.51
N PRO A 4 23.58 -18.28 -2.46
CA PRO A 4 22.82 -17.11 -1.99
C PRO A 4 22.89 -16.89 -0.47
N ILE A 5 23.49 -17.83 0.28
CA ILE A 5 23.55 -17.85 1.75
C ILE A 5 24.31 -16.65 2.34
N LYS A 6 25.19 -15.98 1.57
CA LYS A 6 25.99 -14.84 2.06
C LYS A 6 25.16 -13.59 2.37
N ASN A 7 24.10 -13.30 1.61
CA ASN A 7 23.34 -12.05 1.77
C ASN A 7 22.32 -12.14 2.92
N VAL A 8 21.82 -13.34 3.22
CA VAL A 8 20.96 -13.58 4.39
C VAL A 8 21.76 -13.34 5.68
N LEU A 9 23.03 -13.74 5.72
CA LEU A 9 23.88 -13.57 6.90
C LEU A 9 24.19 -12.10 7.21
N ALA A 10 24.40 -11.25 6.19
CA ALA A 10 24.61 -9.81 6.38
C ALA A 10 23.37 -9.11 6.97
N LEU A 11 22.18 -9.48 6.50
CA LEU A 11 20.91 -8.96 7.02
C LEU A 11 20.64 -9.46 8.46
N PHE A 12 20.96 -10.72 8.75
CA PHE A 12 20.86 -11.28 10.11
C PHE A 12 21.83 -10.62 11.09
N VAL A 13 23.05 -10.28 10.64
CA VAL A 13 24.04 -9.56 11.47
C VAL A 13 23.60 -8.12 11.76
N CYS A 14 22.96 -7.43 10.80
CA CYS A 14 22.33 -6.14 11.09
C CYS A 14 21.17 -6.27 12.09
N LEU A 15 20.30 -7.28 11.94
CA LEU A 15 19.26 -7.55 12.94
C LEU A 15 19.85 -7.88 14.32
N LEU A 16 20.94 -8.64 14.41
CA LEU A 16 21.61 -8.97 15.69
C LEU A 16 22.34 -7.77 16.33
N LEU A 17 22.78 -6.78 15.53
CA LEU A 17 23.34 -5.53 16.06
C LEU A 17 22.26 -4.65 16.72
N LEU A 18 21.04 -4.67 16.16
CA LEU A 18 19.86 -3.92 16.63
C LEU A 18 19.09 -4.66 17.74
N ALA A 19 18.92 -5.98 17.65
CA ALA A 19 18.20 -6.83 18.60
C ALA A 19 19.04 -7.17 19.85
N GLY A 20 19.59 -6.14 20.50
CA GLY A 20 20.39 -6.23 21.73
C GLY A 20 19.57 -6.49 23.00
N CYS A 21 18.61 -7.41 22.98
CA CYS A 21 17.86 -7.82 24.17
C CYS A 21 17.58 -9.32 24.19
N ARG A 22 18.11 -10.00 25.21
CA ARG A 22 17.95 -11.44 25.55
C ARG A 22 18.42 -12.43 24.48
N ALA A 23 19.71 -12.77 24.58
CA ALA A 23 20.13 -14.14 24.35
C ALA A 23 19.99 -14.91 25.68
N ASP A 24 19.30 -16.05 25.65
CA ASP A 24 19.69 -17.24 26.41
C ASP A 24 19.23 -18.49 25.63
N GLU A 25 20.15 -19.44 25.52
CA GLU A 25 20.04 -20.83 25.02
C GLU A 25 19.54 -21.09 23.57
N VAL A 26 20.54 -21.37 22.71
CA VAL A 26 20.40 -22.14 21.47
C VAL A 26 20.65 -23.62 21.79
N GLU A 27 19.79 -24.53 21.33
CA GLU A 27 20.19 -25.92 21.10
C GLU A 27 19.74 -26.43 19.72
N THR A 28 20.47 -27.43 19.21
CA THR A 28 20.61 -27.76 17.79
C THR A 28 19.50 -28.61 17.20
N VAL A 29 19.14 -28.38 15.93
CA VAL A 29 18.44 -29.38 15.09
C VAL A 29 19.17 -29.57 13.77
N ASP A 30 19.48 -30.83 13.47
CA ASP A 30 20.17 -31.30 12.27
C ASP A 30 19.20 -31.42 11.08
N VAL A 31 19.66 -31.13 9.86
CA VAL A 31 18.81 -31.07 8.66
C VAL A 31 19.08 -32.25 7.73
N THR A 32 18.25 -33.28 7.82
CA THR A 32 18.23 -34.36 6.82
C THR A 32 17.20 -34.06 5.73
N GLU A 33 17.73 -33.90 4.51
CA GLU A 33 17.04 -33.81 3.23
C GLU A 33 16.05 -34.97 2.98
N THR A 34 14.81 -34.71 2.51
CA THR A 34 14.19 -35.45 1.37
C THR A 34 12.78 -34.97 0.95
N ALA A 35 12.63 -34.85 -0.38
CA ALA A 35 11.50 -35.25 -1.25
C ALA A 35 10.05 -34.76 -1.03
N VAL A 36 9.46 -34.34 -2.17
CA VAL A 36 8.07 -33.93 -2.41
C VAL A 36 7.06 -35.08 -2.20
N PRO A 37 5.87 -34.84 -1.62
CA PRO A 37 4.83 -35.85 -1.45
C PRO A 37 3.92 -36.00 -2.68
N THR A 38 3.56 -37.24 -3.01
CA THR A 38 2.39 -37.59 -3.83
C THR A 38 1.21 -38.03 -2.95
N GLN A 39 -0.03 -37.85 -3.44
CA GLN A 39 -1.25 -38.15 -2.68
C GLN A 39 -1.41 -39.65 -2.31
N PRO A 40 -2.13 -39.96 -1.21
CA PRO A 40 -2.21 -41.31 -0.64
C PRO A 40 -3.36 -42.15 -1.18
N ALA A 41 -3.29 -43.47 -0.93
CA ALA A 41 -4.41 -44.39 -1.03
C ALA A 41 -4.63 -45.17 0.28
N VAL A 42 -5.73 -44.83 0.96
CA VAL A 42 -6.72 -45.71 1.62
C VAL A 42 -6.27 -46.70 2.72
N GLU A 43 -6.93 -46.58 3.89
CA GLU A 43 -7.23 -47.61 4.93
C GLU A 43 -6.08 -48.17 5.82
N ASN A 44 -6.31 -48.52 7.10
CA ASN A 44 -7.44 -48.32 8.04
C ASN A 44 -6.96 -48.61 9.49
N THR A 45 -7.60 -48.03 10.53
CA THR A 45 -7.57 -48.47 11.97
C THR A 45 -6.18 -48.57 12.66
N ALA A 46 -5.94 -48.52 13.98
CA ALA A 46 -6.66 -48.33 15.25
C ALA A 46 -5.56 -48.19 16.37
N VAL A 47 -5.71 -47.64 17.58
CA VAL A 47 -6.83 -47.04 18.36
C VAL A 47 -6.23 -46.19 19.52
N SER A 48 -7.08 -45.61 20.39
CA SER A 48 -6.86 -44.93 21.71
C SER A 48 -5.49 -45.11 22.43
N GLU A 49 -4.99 -44.10 23.17
CA GLU A 49 -5.49 -43.77 24.52
C GLU A 49 -5.25 -42.32 24.99
N GLU A 50 -5.97 -41.96 26.05
CA GLU A 50 -6.23 -40.61 26.57
C GLU A 50 -5.61 -40.44 27.97
N SER A 51 -4.96 -39.30 28.26
CA SER A 51 -5.00 -38.64 29.59
C SER A 51 -4.11 -37.38 29.68
N ALA A 52 -4.65 -36.37 30.36
CA ALA A 52 -3.96 -35.18 30.87
C ALA A 52 -4.12 -35.17 32.41
N PRO A 53 -3.91 -34.05 33.13
CA PRO A 53 -2.72 -33.18 33.25
C PRO A 53 -2.16 -33.21 34.70
N THR A 54 -1.15 -32.41 35.08
CA THR A 54 -1.03 -31.88 36.46
C THR A 54 -0.09 -30.66 36.58
N GLU A 55 -0.31 -29.86 37.63
CA GLU A 55 0.29 -28.53 37.86
C GLU A 55 1.58 -28.55 38.73
N GLU A 56 2.21 -27.38 38.76
CA GLU A 56 3.18 -26.78 39.73
C GLU A 56 2.99 -27.14 41.24
N PRO A 57 3.97 -26.90 42.18
CA PRO A 57 4.71 -25.61 42.35
C PRO A 57 6.10 -25.62 43.07
N GLY A 58 6.71 -24.42 43.28
CA GLY A 58 7.32 -24.11 44.61
C GLY A 58 8.68 -23.36 44.75
N VAL A 59 8.66 -22.01 44.72
CA VAL A 59 9.29 -21.04 45.67
C VAL A 59 10.70 -21.29 46.28
N GLN A 60 11.64 -20.32 46.13
CA GLN A 60 12.27 -19.59 47.27
C GLN A 60 13.13 -18.35 46.88
N GLU A 61 13.14 -17.37 47.79
CA GLU A 61 13.78 -16.04 47.66
C GLU A 61 15.26 -16.00 48.09
N ALA A 62 16.01 -14.99 47.60
CA ALA A 62 17.17 -14.44 48.29
C ALA A 62 17.29 -12.92 48.03
N THR A 63 17.60 -12.16 49.09
CA THR A 63 17.59 -10.69 49.14
C THR A 63 18.98 -10.06 48.95
N ALA A 64 19.08 -8.90 48.29
CA ALA A 64 19.63 -7.64 48.84
C ALA A 64 20.13 -6.64 47.76
N GLU A 65 19.36 -5.55 47.59
CA GLU A 65 19.81 -4.15 47.69
C GLU A 65 21.11 -3.69 46.98
N GLU A 66 20.97 -3.01 45.82
CA GLU A 66 21.71 -1.77 45.54
C GLU A 66 20.90 -0.87 44.59
N ALA A 67 20.81 0.43 44.88
CA ALA A 67 19.94 1.35 44.15
C ALA A 67 20.63 1.90 42.89
N ILE A 68 20.14 1.51 41.72
CA ILE A 68 20.53 2.07 40.42
C ILE A 68 19.52 3.17 40.08
N ALA A 69 19.99 4.33 39.60
CA ALA A 69 19.10 5.39 39.12
C ALA A 69 18.28 4.89 37.92
N ASP A 70 16.99 5.23 37.86
CA ASP A 70 16.13 4.85 36.75
C ASP A 70 16.75 5.33 35.41
N PRO A 71 16.85 4.45 34.40
CA PRO A 71 17.12 4.91 33.04
C PRO A 71 15.98 5.83 32.61
N GLU A 72 16.29 6.91 31.90
CA GLU A 72 15.24 7.74 31.30
C GLU A 72 14.32 6.85 30.42
N PRO A 73 13.00 7.07 30.44
CA PRO A 73 12.07 6.21 29.73
C PRO A 73 12.41 6.23 28.24
N ILE A 74 12.68 5.03 27.69
CA ILE A 74 12.80 4.81 26.25
C ILE A 74 11.60 5.50 25.58
N PRO A 75 11.80 6.36 24.56
CA PRO A 75 10.71 6.99 23.84
C PRO A 75 9.73 5.92 23.37
N VAL A 76 8.52 5.94 23.94
CA VAL A 76 7.49 4.97 23.57
C VAL A 76 7.08 5.31 22.15
N LEU A 77 7.53 4.50 21.19
CA LEU A 77 6.95 4.47 19.84
C LEU A 77 5.43 4.35 20.03
N ARG A 78 4.69 5.39 19.64
CA ARG A 78 3.23 5.27 19.62
C ARG A 78 2.88 4.09 18.72
N PRO A 79 1.82 3.32 19.06
CA PRO A 79 1.28 2.37 18.10
C PRO A 79 1.05 3.08 16.77
N ILE A 80 1.42 2.42 15.67
CA ILE A 80 0.81 2.73 14.38
C ILE A 80 -0.65 2.30 14.56
N GLU A 81 -1.50 3.25 14.93
CA GLU A 81 -2.94 3.05 14.91
C GLU A 81 -3.30 2.61 13.48
N PRO A 82 -3.91 1.42 13.28
CA PRO A 82 -4.53 1.14 11.99
C PRO A 82 -5.59 2.21 11.73
N SER A 83 -5.91 2.48 10.46
CA SER A 83 -6.86 3.52 10.05
C SER A 83 -8.28 3.20 10.54
N GLY A 84 -8.57 3.51 11.80
CA GLY A 84 -9.88 3.42 12.41
C GLY A 84 -10.85 4.43 11.81
N SER A 85 -12.13 4.29 12.17
CA SER A 85 -13.17 5.30 11.94
C SER A 85 -12.65 6.69 12.33
N ILE A 86 -12.73 7.66 11.42
CA ILE A 86 -12.33 9.03 11.72
C ILE A 86 -13.45 9.63 12.56
N SER A 87 -13.23 9.73 13.87
CA SER A 87 -14.26 10.12 14.84
C SER A 87 -14.62 11.61 14.81
N ASP A 88 -13.82 12.44 14.14
CA ASP A 88 -14.12 13.85 13.86
C ASP A 88 -13.50 14.25 12.49
N PRO A 89 -14.31 14.59 11.47
CA PRO A 89 -13.83 14.99 10.15
C PRO A 89 -13.35 16.46 10.08
N ALA A 90 -13.62 17.27 11.12
CA ALA A 90 -13.53 18.73 11.03
C ALA A 90 -12.11 19.24 10.74
N ASP A 91 -11.08 18.62 11.33
CA ASP A 91 -9.67 19.02 11.15
C ASP A 91 -9.18 18.81 9.70
N GLN A 92 -9.78 17.88 8.96
CA GLN A 92 -9.43 17.57 7.56
C GLN A 92 -10.24 18.39 6.54
N MET A 93 -11.41 18.91 6.92
CA MET A 93 -12.36 19.52 6.00
C MET A 93 -11.80 20.73 5.23
N GLY A 94 -10.90 21.49 5.86
CA GLY A 94 -10.24 22.63 5.21
C GLY A 94 -9.31 22.24 4.06
N GLU A 95 -8.57 21.13 4.19
CA GLU A 95 -7.80 20.55 3.08
C GLU A 95 -8.76 19.89 2.06
N TYR A 96 -9.83 19.24 2.54
CA TYR A 96 -10.81 18.55 1.71
C TYR A 96 -11.48 19.47 0.69
N MET A 97 -11.93 20.65 1.12
CA MET A 97 -12.62 21.61 0.25
C MET A 97 -11.70 22.43 -0.66
N ALA A 98 -10.37 22.34 -0.48
CA ALA A 98 -9.41 23.18 -1.20
C ALA A 98 -8.92 22.57 -2.54
N GLU A 99 -9.16 21.29 -2.79
CA GLU A 99 -8.60 20.54 -3.93
C GLU A 99 -9.62 19.59 -4.54
N GLY A 100 -9.50 19.36 -5.85
CA GLY A 100 -10.30 18.37 -6.58
C GLY A 100 -11.49 18.96 -7.33
N ILE A 101 -12.36 18.08 -7.83
CA ILE A 101 -13.63 18.43 -8.46
C ILE A 101 -14.75 17.56 -7.91
N PHE A 102 -15.81 18.20 -7.43
CA PHE A 102 -16.96 17.49 -6.86
C PHE A 102 -17.77 16.77 -7.94
N ILE A 103 -18.21 15.56 -7.59
CA ILE A 103 -19.19 14.76 -8.30
C ILE A 103 -20.58 15.10 -7.74
N ASN A 104 -20.72 15.13 -6.41
CA ASN A 104 -21.96 15.46 -5.71
C ASN A 104 -21.65 15.82 -4.25
N HIS A 105 -22.27 16.87 -3.73
CA HIS A 105 -22.24 17.19 -2.30
C HIS A 105 -23.23 16.33 -1.51
N PHE A 106 -24.28 15.83 -2.17
CA PHE A 106 -25.43 15.12 -1.59
C PHE A 106 -26.33 16.01 -0.72
N ASP A 107 -26.28 17.32 -0.96
CA ASP A 107 -27.00 18.33 -0.19
C ASP A 107 -28.44 18.56 -0.74
N SER A 108 -29.14 19.55 -0.21
CA SER A 108 -30.51 19.83 -0.63
C SER A 108 -30.65 20.37 -2.07
N ASP A 109 -29.56 20.84 -2.70
CA ASP A 109 -29.53 21.31 -4.09
C ASP A 109 -29.23 20.17 -5.09
N ASP A 110 -28.42 19.16 -4.73
CA ASP A 110 -27.92 18.15 -5.69
C ASP A 110 -28.22 16.65 -5.42
N ILE A 111 -28.82 16.29 -4.28
CA ILE A 111 -29.26 14.91 -3.98
C ILE A 111 -30.21 14.33 -5.05
N GLY A 112 -31.06 15.18 -5.63
CA GLY A 112 -32.08 14.80 -6.62
C GLY A 112 -31.52 14.33 -7.98
N ASN A 113 -30.22 14.44 -8.18
CA ASN A 113 -29.53 13.94 -9.37
C ASN A 113 -29.30 12.41 -9.35
N TRP A 114 -29.44 11.77 -8.19
CA TRP A 114 -29.28 10.32 -8.04
C TRP A 114 -30.62 9.57 -8.16
N GLN A 115 -30.58 8.46 -8.88
CA GLN A 115 -31.72 7.56 -9.07
C GLN A 115 -31.51 6.23 -8.33
N GLY A 116 -32.31 5.99 -7.28
CA GLY A 116 -32.46 4.67 -6.68
C GLY A 116 -33.36 3.74 -7.52
N TYR A 117 -32.98 2.47 -7.67
CA TYR A 117 -33.83 1.44 -8.27
C TYR A 117 -33.54 0.01 -7.76
N SER A 118 -34.49 -0.91 -7.98
CA SER A 118 -34.32 -2.32 -7.62
C SER A 118 -33.91 -3.18 -8.82
N GLN A 119 -32.82 -3.97 -8.71
CA GLN A 119 -32.36 -4.85 -9.78
C GLN A 119 -33.40 -5.94 -10.11
N ASP A 120 -34.11 -6.47 -9.12
CA ASP A 120 -35.12 -7.52 -9.34
C ASP A 120 -36.32 -7.03 -10.16
N SER A 121 -36.44 -5.72 -10.36
CA SER A 121 -37.41 -5.11 -11.28
C SER A 121 -36.94 -5.04 -12.74
N GLU A 122 -35.65 -5.24 -13.04
CA GLU A 122 -35.07 -5.12 -14.38
C GLU A 122 -35.79 -6.01 -15.40
N THR A 123 -36.43 -5.38 -16.39
CA THR A 123 -37.21 -6.08 -17.43
C THR A 123 -36.87 -5.59 -18.83
N THR A 124 -37.08 -6.45 -19.84
CA THR A 124 -36.87 -6.14 -21.26
C THR A 124 -38.23 -5.99 -21.95
N ILE A 125 -38.43 -4.86 -22.63
CA ILE A 125 -39.66 -4.50 -23.32
C ILE A 125 -39.32 -4.03 -24.73
N THR A 126 -39.48 -4.93 -25.70
CA THR A 126 -39.19 -4.70 -27.12
C THR A 126 -40.41 -4.21 -27.92
N SER A 127 -41.61 -4.25 -27.33
CA SER A 127 -42.84 -3.70 -27.91
C SER A 127 -43.94 -3.57 -26.87
N GLY A 128 -44.79 -2.54 -27.01
CA GLY A 128 -45.84 -2.20 -26.04
C GLY A 128 -45.42 -1.10 -25.06
N ASP A 129 -46.36 -0.63 -24.26
CA ASP A 129 -46.08 0.35 -23.20
C ASP A 129 -45.39 -0.33 -21.99
N PRO A 130 -44.47 0.35 -21.29
CA PRO A 130 -43.86 -0.17 -20.07
C PRO A 130 -44.89 -0.29 -18.93
N PRO A 131 -44.63 -1.12 -17.90
CA PRO A 131 -45.47 -1.16 -16.71
C PRO A 131 -45.52 0.23 -16.04
N ALA A 132 -46.67 0.56 -15.45
CA ALA A 132 -46.85 1.86 -14.81
C ALA A 132 -45.82 2.08 -13.69
N GLY A 133 -45.18 3.25 -13.69
CA GLY A 133 -44.14 3.62 -12.72
C GLY A 133 -42.71 3.25 -13.13
N TYR A 134 -42.51 2.44 -14.17
CA TYR A 134 -41.16 2.09 -14.63
C TYR A 134 -40.51 3.23 -15.42
N ILE A 135 -39.20 3.35 -15.27
CA ILE A 135 -38.33 4.27 -16.02
C ILE A 135 -37.38 3.47 -16.93
N SER A 136 -36.92 4.10 -18.02
CA SER A 136 -36.00 3.46 -18.97
C SER A 136 -34.56 3.51 -18.45
N SER A 137 -33.85 2.38 -18.50
CA SER A 137 -32.41 2.36 -18.17
C SER A 137 -31.58 3.18 -19.16
N SER A 138 -32.14 3.51 -20.33
CA SER A 138 -31.53 4.43 -21.30
C SER A 138 -31.32 5.85 -20.77
N ASN A 139 -31.88 6.20 -19.61
CA ASN A 139 -31.66 7.48 -18.95
C ASN A 139 -30.20 7.65 -18.49
N TRP A 140 -29.50 6.55 -18.17
CA TRP A 140 -28.07 6.54 -17.81
C TRP A 140 -27.22 5.65 -18.73
N HIS A 141 -27.79 4.57 -19.29
CA HIS A 141 -27.06 3.63 -20.14
C HIS A 141 -27.59 3.62 -21.58
N ALA A 142 -26.95 4.40 -22.46
CA ALA A 142 -27.42 4.64 -23.82
C ALA A 142 -27.63 3.37 -24.67
N LYS A 143 -26.92 2.27 -24.40
CA LYS A 143 -27.11 0.99 -25.12
C LYS A 143 -28.40 0.27 -24.70
N GLN A 144 -28.91 0.50 -23.48
CA GLN A 144 -30.02 -0.25 -22.86
C GLN A 144 -31.41 0.33 -23.22
N THR A 145 -31.67 0.52 -24.51
CA THR A 145 -32.91 1.14 -25.03
C THR A 145 -34.20 0.32 -24.84
N ASP A 146 -34.10 -0.97 -24.54
CA ASP A 146 -35.22 -1.88 -24.29
C ASP A 146 -35.36 -2.27 -22.81
N LYS A 147 -34.56 -1.69 -21.92
CA LYS A 147 -34.51 -2.02 -20.48
C LYS A 147 -35.29 -1.01 -19.65
N TRP A 148 -36.03 -1.54 -18.68
CA TRP A 148 -36.88 -0.76 -17.79
C TRP A 148 -36.73 -1.25 -16.36
N VAL A 149 -36.77 -0.32 -15.40
CA VAL A 149 -36.68 -0.59 -13.96
C VAL A 149 -37.74 0.17 -13.18
N LEU A 150 -38.11 -0.36 -12.02
CA LEU A 150 -38.93 0.33 -11.04
C LEU A 150 -38.01 1.18 -10.13
N PRO A 151 -38.16 2.52 -10.09
CA PRO A 151 -37.42 3.37 -9.16
C PRO A 151 -37.87 3.11 -7.71
N THR A 152 -36.99 3.45 -6.77
CA THR A 152 -37.17 3.22 -5.33
C THR A 152 -36.83 4.48 -4.53
N ASP A 153 -37.60 4.74 -3.47
CA ASP A 153 -37.42 5.87 -2.56
C ASP A 153 -36.36 5.59 -1.46
N GLY A 154 -35.45 4.64 -1.69
CA GLY A 154 -34.45 4.18 -0.70
C GLY A 154 -33.14 4.96 -0.70
N PHE A 155 -33.03 6.03 -1.49
CA PHE A 155 -31.89 6.96 -1.49
C PHE A 155 -32.45 8.37 -1.30
N VAL A 156 -32.18 8.98 -0.14
CA VAL A 156 -32.90 10.17 0.35
C VAL A 156 -31.95 11.17 1.00
N LEU A 157 -32.40 12.43 1.04
CA LEU A 157 -31.73 13.48 1.80
C LEU A 157 -31.74 13.17 3.30
N GLU A 158 -30.56 13.26 3.89
CA GLU A 158 -30.27 13.19 5.31
C GLU A 158 -29.86 14.57 5.82
N THR A 159 -30.25 14.95 7.06
CA THR A 159 -29.99 16.30 7.60
C THR A 159 -29.52 16.32 9.06
N ASP A 160 -29.58 15.19 9.75
CA ASP A 160 -29.14 15.03 11.15
C ASP A 160 -27.72 14.43 11.22
N GLU A 161 -27.42 13.42 10.39
CA GLU A 161 -26.11 12.77 10.28
C GLU A 161 -25.38 13.20 9.00
N ILE A 162 -24.61 14.29 9.07
CA ILE A 162 -23.90 14.91 7.94
C ILE A 162 -22.44 15.27 8.30
N ILE A 163 -21.58 15.35 7.29
CA ILE A 163 -20.18 15.81 7.38
C ILE A 163 -20.08 17.31 7.09
N PHE A 164 -20.78 17.79 6.05
CA PHE A 164 -20.74 19.19 5.62
C PHE A 164 -22.10 19.65 5.04
N GLY A 165 -22.17 20.90 4.58
CA GLY A 165 -23.32 21.41 3.82
C GLY A 165 -24.59 21.57 4.63
N ASP A 166 -25.73 21.31 4.00
CA ASP A 166 -27.05 21.23 4.63
C ASP A 166 -27.75 19.88 4.48
N GLY A 167 -27.06 18.89 3.93
CA GLY A 167 -27.53 17.52 3.83
C GLY A 167 -26.48 16.53 3.31
N ALA A 168 -26.80 15.25 3.44
CA ALA A 168 -26.04 14.11 2.90
C ALA A 168 -27.01 13.08 2.28
N ALA A 169 -26.51 11.99 1.69
CA ALA A 169 -27.35 10.96 1.08
C ALA A 169 -27.46 9.68 1.91
N ARG A 170 -28.60 9.44 2.56
CA ARG A 170 -28.88 8.16 3.22
C ARG A 170 -29.41 7.13 2.21
N TRP A 171 -28.69 6.01 2.09
CA TRP A 171 -29.15 4.79 1.46
C TRP A 171 -29.85 3.92 2.53
N SER A 172 -31.15 4.16 2.70
CA SER A 172 -31.94 3.70 3.85
C SER A 172 -32.40 2.24 3.79
N ASP A 173 -32.50 1.67 2.60
CA ASP A 173 -32.76 0.24 2.40
C ASP A 173 -32.01 -0.28 1.17
N THR A 174 -30.90 -0.96 1.43
CA THR A 174 -30.05 -1.57 0.38
C THR A 174 -30.62 -2.89 -0.17
N VAL A 175 -31.68 -3.45 0.43
CA VAL A 175 -32.36 -4.67 -0.02
C VAL A 175 -33.48 -4.33 -1.00
N GLU A 176 -34.29 -3.31 -0.73
CA GLU A 176 -35.29 -2.80 -1.67
C GLU A 176 -34.63 -1.97 -2.79
N SER A 177 -33.84 -0.95 -2.41
CA SER A 177 -33.16 -0.05 -3.34
C SER A 177 -31.76 -0.56 -3.70
N THR A 178 -31.66 -1.71 -4.36
CA THR A 178 -30.36 -2.38 -4.58
C THR A 178 -29.33 -1.62 -5.43
N ARG A 179 -29.73 -0.53 -6.10
CA ARG A 179 -28.90 0.28 -7.00
C ARG A 179 -29.16 1.75 -6.78
N ILE A 180 -28.09 2.54 -6.84
CA ILE A 180 -28.14 4.00 -6.95
C ILE A 180 -27.22 4.43 -8.09
N THR A 181 -27.62 5.43 -8.89
CA THR A 181 -26.86 5.86 -10.06
C THR A 181 -27.04 7.34 -10.37
N THR A 182 -26.00 8.01 -10.88
CA THR A 182 -26.08 9.37 -11.42
C THR A 182 -25.29 9.52 -12.73
N THR A 183 -25.73 10.46 -13.56
CA THR A 183 -25.05 10.96 -14.78
C THR A 183 -24.58 12.41 -14.63
N ASP A 184 -25.02 13.15 -13.60
CA ASP A 184 -24.68 14.56 -13.42
C ASP A 184 -23.37 14.69 -12.64
N MET A 185 -22.26 14.69 -13.38
CA MET A 185 -20.89 14.72 -12.85
C MET A 185 -19.88 15.07 -13.96
N PRO A 186 -18.59 15.31 -13.63
CA PRO A 186 -17.53 15.39 -14.63
C PRO A 186 -17.41 14.11 -15.46
N THR A 187 -17.26 14.22 -16.78
CA THR A 187 -17.14 13.08 -17.71
C THR A 187 -15.70 12.75 -18.13
N ASP A 188 -14.73 13.55 -17.70
CA ASP A 188 -13.30 13.30 -17.90
C ASP A 188 -12.63 13.30 -16.52
N TRP A 189 -12.09 12.14 -16.16
CA TRP A 189 -11.45 11.83 -14.88
C TRP A 189 -9.93 11.64 -15.05
N SER A 190 -9.38 11.81 -16.26
CA SER A 190 -7.99 11.41 -16.57
C SER A 190 -6.90 12.27 -15.90
N ASP A 191 -7.26 13.47 -15.45
CA ASP A 191 -6.40 14.37 -14.68
C ASP A 191 -6.43 14.11 -13.16
N TYR A 192 -7.12 13.06 -12.69
CA TYR A 192 -7.29 12.75 -11.26
C TYR A 192 -6.77 11.36 -10.88
N MET A 193 -6.33 11.21 -9.63
CA MET A 193 -5.76 9.96 -9.11
C MET A 193 -6.73 9.18 -8.22
N PHE A 194 -7.65 9.85 -7.52
CA PHE A 194 -8.52 9.26 -6.51
C PHE A 194 -10.00 9.60 -6.75
N LEU A 195 -10.88 8.61 -6.53
CA LEU A 195 -12.28 8.85 -6.16
C LEU A 195 -12.35 8.95 -4.63
N THR A 196 -12.87 10.05 -4.13
CA THR A 196 -12.87 10.39 -2.71
C THR A 196 -14.27 10.74 -2.23
N PHE A 197 -14.70 10.22 -1.08
CA PHE A 197 -16.00 10.52 -0.47
C PHE A 197 -16.02 10.11 1.00
N TRP A 198 -16.89 10.71 1.80
CA TRP A 198 -17.20 10.22 3.14
C TRP A 198 -18.32 9.19 3.08
N ALA A 199 -18.20 8.13 3.90
CA ALA A 199 -19.28 7.17 4.09
C ALA A 199 -19.47 6.81 5.57
N TYR A 200 -20.68 6.99 6.06
CA TYR A 200 -21.16 6.45 7.32
C TYR A 200 -21.63 5.01 7.12
N SER A 201 -21.41 4.16 8.11
CA SER A 201 -22.09 2.87 8.23
C SER A 201 -22.76 2.76 9.61
N GLY A 202 -24.04 2.37 9.63
CA GLY A 202 -24.76 2.12 10.87
C GLY A 202 -24.38 0.81 11.57
N THR A 203 -23.69 -0.12 10.88
CA THR A 203 -23.26 -1.41 11.44
C THR A 203 -22.15 -2.02 10.57
N ALA A 204 -21.04 -2.45 11.18
CA ALA A 204 -20.05 -3.30 10.52
C ALA A 204 -20.63 -4.74 10.38
N ASN A 205 -20.95 -5.16 9.16
CA ASN A 205 -21.62 -6.44 8.87
C ASN A 205 -20.94 -7.27 7.77
N ASP A 206 -19.76 -6.87 7.31
CA ASP A 206 -18.91 -7.55 6.33
C ASP A 206 -19.57 -7.79 4.94
N VAL A 207 -20.67 -7.12 4.60
CA VAL A 207 -21.27 -7.25 3.26
C VAL A 207 -20.52 -6.41 2.22
N GLY A 208 -20.51 -6.90 0.98
CA GLY A 208 -19.92 -6.19 -0.15
C GLY A 208 -20.90 -5.26 -0.85
N ILE A 209 -20.43 -4.07 -1.23
CA ILE A 209 -21.03 -3.23 -2.27
C ILE A 209 -20.05 -3.06 -3.43
N GLU A 210 -20.57 -2.90 -4.65
CA GLU A 210 -19.76 -2.62 -5.84
C GLU A 210 -19.98 -1.18 -6.30
N ILE A 211 -18.89 -0.41 -6.42
CA ILE A 211 -18.86 0.83 -7.21
C ILE A 211 -18.48 0.45 -8.64
N ALA A 212 -19.35 0.76 -9.59
CA ALA A 212 -19.13 0.56 -11.02
C ALA A 212 -19.19 1.90 -11.76
N ILE A 213 -18.09 2.26 -12.42
CA ILE A 213 -17.91 3.52 -13.16
C ILE A 213 -17.87 3.17 -14.65
N TYR A 214 -18.90 3.58 -15.39
CA TYR A 214 -19.12 3.18 -16.77
C TYR A 214 -18.36 4.06 -17.76
N SER A 215 -17.68 3.43 -18.71
CA SER A 215 -16.81 4.04 -19.71
C SER A 215 -17.04 3.33 -21.05
N GLU A 216 -18.26 3.52 -21.59
CA GLU A 216 -18.87 2.66 -22.59
C GLU A 216 -18.17 2.77 -23.97
N LEU A 217 -17.77 1.63 -24.54
CA LEU A 217 -17.23 1.57 -25.89
C LEU A 217 -18.37 1.36 -26.92
N ASP A 218 -18.73 2.41 -27.66
CA ASP A 218 -19.87 2.43 -28.60
C ASP A 218 -19.82 1.35 -29.70
N SER A 219 -18.63 0.81 -30.01
CA SER A 219 -18.47 -0.24 -31.02
C SER A 219 -18.86 -1.63 -30.53
N THR A 220 -19.07 -1.84 -29.22
CA THR A 220 -19.50 -3.12 -28.64
C THR A 220 -20.93 -3.05 -28.12
N SER A 221 -21.60 -4.21 -28.06
CA SER A 221 -22.91 -4.36 -27.42
C SER A 221 -22.81 -4.76 -25.94
N SER A 222 -21.61 -4.77 -25.37
CA SER A 222 -21.39 -5.11 -23.95
C SER A 222 -21.33 -3.84 -23.11
N ASP A 223 -21.65 -3.99 -21.82
CA ASP A 223 -21.33 -3.00 -20.80
C ASP A 223 -19.80 -2.93 -20.61
N ASP A 224 -19.19 -1.75 -20.64
CA ASP A 224 -17.75 -1.55 -20.50
C ASP A 224 -17.46 -0.56 -19.36
N TYR A 225 -16.84 -1.03 -18.28
CA TYR A 225 -16.76 -0.28 -17.01
C TYR A 225 -15.57 -0.66 -16.13
N TYR A 226 -15.24 0.23 -15.21
CA TYR A 226 -14.31 0.03 -14.11
C TYR A 226 -15.07 -0.35 -12.83
N LYS A 227 -14.54 -1.26 -12.00
CA LYS A 227 -15.24 -1.70 -10.78
C LYS A 227 -14.36 -1.89 -9.55
N LYS A 228 -14.87 -1.54 -8.37
CA LYS A 228 -14.25 -1.72 -7.06
C LYS A 228 -15.29 -2.23 -6.07
N GLU A 229 -14.93 -3.28 -5.34
CA GLU A 229 -15.65 -3.79 -4.18
C GLU A 229 -15.24 -3.01 -2.92
N ILE A 230 -16.22 -2.70 -2.08
CA ILE A 230 -16.03 -2.19 -0.71
C ILE A 230 -16.74 -3.15 0.24
N ILE A 231 -16.05 -3.63 1.26
CA ILE A 231 -16.61 -4.45 2.34
C ILE A 231 -16.98 -3.54 3.50
N ILE A 232 -18.18 -3.71 4.05
CA ILE A 232 -18.70 -2.90 5.16
C ILE A 232 -18.21 -3.47 6.50
N ASP A 233 -16.90 -3.31 6.72
CA ASP A 233 -16.16 -3.72 7.91
C ASP A 233 -16.07 -2.61 8.99
N TRP A 234 -16.79 -1.50 8.80
CA TRP A 234 -16.73 -0.32 9.69
C TRP A 234 -18.13 0.12 10.19
N GLU A 235 -18.11 0.88 11.28
CA GLU A 235 -19.26 1.56 11.88
C GLU A 235 -18.88 3.04 12.10
N GLY A 236 -19.83 3.95 11.97
CA GLY A 236 -19.59 5.40 11.99
C GLY A 236 -19.00 5.93 10.67
N TRP A 237 -18.46 7.15 10.71
CA TRP A 237 -17.89 7.82 9.54
C TRP A 237 -16.49 7.32 9.19
N ARG A 238 -16.26 7.16 7.88
CA ARG A 238 -14.97 6.82 7.29
C ARG A 238 -14.77 7.61 5.99
N LEU A 239 -13.59 8.20 5.84
CA LEU A 239 -13.16 8.78 4.57
C LEU A 239 -12.63 7.68 3.65
N PHE A 240 -13.17 7.61 2.44
CA PHE A 240 -12.68 6.74 1.37
C PHE A 240 -11.85 7.57 0.39
N GLU A 241 -10.66 7.07 0.05
CA GLU A 241 -9.72 7.65 -0.91
C GLU A 241 -9.23 6.53 -1.81
N ILE A 242 -10.00 6.23 -2.84
CA ILE A 242 -9.84 5.04 -3.68
C ILE A 242 -9.09 5.42 -4.95
N PRO A 243 -7.87 4.91 -5.19
CA PRO A 243 -7.13 5.20 -6.40
C PRO A 243 -7.84 4.66 -7.63
N LEU A 244 -7.93 5.45 -8.71
CA LEU A 244 -8.60 5.04 -9.94
C LEU A 244 -7.95 3.77 -10.55
N HIS A 245 -6.63 3.59 -10.40
CA HIS A 245 -5.93 2.40 -10.88
C HIS A 245 -6.22 1.11 -10.08
N GLU A 246 -6.84 1.19 -8.90
CA GLU A 246 -7.32 0.00 -8.17
C GLU A 246 -8.61 -0.56 -8.75
N PHE A 247 -9.40 0.25 -9.46
CA PHE A 247 -10.62 -0.22 -10.10
C PHE A 247 -10.25 -1.21 -11.23
N ARG A 248 -10.88 -2.39 -11.19
CA ARG A 248 -10.65 -3.41 -12.21
C ARG A 248 -11.45 -3.09 -13.46
N ALA A 249 -10.73 -2.84 -14.56
CA ALA A 249 -11.33 -2.79 -15.89
C ALA A 249 -12.09 -4.10 -16.19
N THR A 250 -13.36 -3.96 -16.57
CA THR A 250 -14.23 -5.06 -16.98
C THR A 250 -14.57 -4.88 -18.45
N ARG A 251 -14.12 -5.82 -19.28
CA ARG A 251 -14.17 -5.78 -20.76
C ARG A 251 -13.28 -4.66 -21.33
N GLU A 252 -13.81 -3.77 -22.16
CA GLU A 252 -13.03 -2.80 -22.94
C GLU A 252 -13.45 -1.34 -22.62
N PRO A 253 -13.35 -0.88 -21.35
CA PRO A 253 -13.66 0.51 -21.01
C PRO A 253 -12.76 1.47 -21.79
N VAL A 254 -13.34 2.57 -22.27
CA VAL A 254 -12.68 3.53 -23.17
C VAL A 254 -11.49 4.22 -22.48
N GLY A 255 -11.63 4.53 -21.19
CA GLY A 255 -10.61 5.19 -20.39
C GLY A 255 -11.21 6.22 -19.44
N TRP A 256 -10.42 6.66 -18.46
CA TRP A 256 -10.83 7.73 -17.52
C TRP A 256 -11.21 9.05 -18.21
N HIS A 257 -10.74 9.27 -19.45
CA HIS A 257 -11.12 10.42 -20.28
C HIS A 257 -12.55 10.36 -20.88
N LYS A 258 -13.30 9.28 -20.62
CA LYS A 258 -14.72 9.16 -20.97
C LYS A 258 -15.45 8.34 -19.90
N ILE A 259 -16.19 9.02 -19.04
CA ILE A 259 -17.10 8.43 -18.06
C ILE A 259 -18.54 8.82 -18.41
N ASP A 260 -19.42 7.82 -18.51
CA ASP A 260 -20.82 7.98 -18.90
C ASP A 260 -21.75 8.08 -17.69
N TYR A 261 -21.56 7.22 -16.69
CA TYR A 261 -22.31 7.24 -15.44
C TYR A 261 -21.60 6.49 -14.31
N ILE A 262 -21.93 6.80 -13.06
CA ILE A 262 -21.51 6.02 -11.87
C ILE A 262 -22.72 5.31 -11.27
N LYS A 263 -22.49 4.11 -10.76
CA LYS A 263 -23.50 3.28 -10.10
C LYS A 263 -22.89 2.57 -8.91
N ILE A 264 -23.60 2.61 -7.78
CA ILE A 264 -23.27 1.83 -6.58
C ILE A 264 -24.33 0.74 -6.40
N ALA A 265 -23.91 -0.47 -6.04
CA ALA A 265 -24.73 -1.67 -6.06
C ALA A 265 -24.52 -2.54 -4.82
N SER A 266 -25.60 -2.87 -4.11
CA SER A 266 -25.59 -3.76 -2.93
C SER A 266 -25.87 -5.23 -3.26
N SER A 267 -26.19 -5.53 -4.52
CA SER A 267 -26.46 -6.89 -5.01
C SER A 267 -25.80 -7.12 -6.36
N GLY A 268 -25.75 -8.37 -6.82
CA GLY A 268 -25.02 -8.72 -8.05
C GLY A 268 -23.51 -8.72 -7.82
N TRP A 269 -22.72 -9.05 -8.84
CA TRP A 269 -21.24 -9.24 -8.76
C TRP A 269 -20.73 -10.28 -7.75
N GLY A 270 -21.60 -10.89 -6.94
CA GLY A 270 -21.28 -11.78 -5.83
C GLY A 270 -22.01 -11.38 -4.54
N HIS A 271 -22.45 -10.11 -4.46
CA HIS A 271 -23.03 -9.48 -3.29
C HIS A 271 -24.48 -9.89 -3.05
N THR A 272 -24.82 -9.99 -1.77
CA THR A 272 -26.19 -10.16 -1.27
C THR A 272 -26.40 -9.08 -0.21
N PRO A 273 -27.40 -8.19 -0.37
CA PRO A 273 -27.62 -7.11 0.58
C PRO A 273 -28.17 -7.66 1.90
N ASP A 274 -27.74 -7.07 3.02
CA ASP A 274 -28.27 -7.38 4.35
C ASP A 274 -29.13 -6.22 4.86
N PRO A 275 -30.33 -6.47 5.43
CA PRO A 275 -31.25 -5.43 5.89
C PRO A 275 -30.76 -4.62 7.10
N THR A 276 -29.61 -4.95 7.70
CA THR A 276 -28.92 -4.11 8.70
C THR A 276 -28.00 -3.07 8.06
N THR A 277 -27.79 -3.14 6.75
CA THR A 277 -26.88 -2.25 6.02
C THR A 277 -27.54 -0.90 5.78
N GLU A 278 -27.16 0.07 6.59
CA GLU A 278 -27.53 1.48 6.44
C GLU A 278 -26.27 2.30 6.16
N LEU A 279 -26.25 3.01 5.03
CA LEU A 279 -25.12 3.83 4.59
C LEU A 279 -25.57 5.27 4.42
N ILE A 280 -24.66 6.21 4.70
CA ILE A 280 -24.82 7.63 4.33
C ILE A 280 -23.58 8.03 3.55
N PHE A 281 -23.73 8.66 2.39
CA PHE A 281 -22.61 9.22 1.61
C PHE A 281 -22.63 10.74 1.67
N ASP A 282 -21.45 11.35 1.73
CA ASP A 282 -21.29 12.79 1.79
C ASP A 282 -20.04 13.24 1.00
N GLU A 283 -20.09 14.45 0.43
CA GLU A 283 -18.98 15.15 -0.21
C GLU A 283 -18.15 14.32 -1.22
N MET A 284 -18.76 13.72 -2.25
CA MET A 284 -18.06 12.91 -3.25
C MET A 284 -17.35 13.75 -4.31
N LYS A 285 -16.06 13.50 -4.53
CA LYS A 285 -15.19 14.22 -5.48
C LYS A 285 -14.11 13.35 -6.12
N LEU A 286 -13.46 13.90 -7.15
CA LEU A 286 -12.18 13.44 -7.67
C LEU A 286 -11.04 14.29 -7.11
N SER A 287 -9.87 13.69 -6.89
CA SER A 287 -8.74 14.33 -6.23
C SER A 287 -7.39 13.81 -6.71
N ASN A 288 -6.34 14.62 -6.52
CA ASN A 288 -4.93 14.24 -6.68
C ASN A 288 -4.17 14.17 -5.34
N VAL A 289 -4.84 14.34 -4.19
CA VAL A 289 -4.21 14.47 -2.87
C VAL A 289 -4.94 13.63 -1.83
N ARG A 290 -4.19 12.83 -1.06
CA ARG A 290 -4.69 12.16 0.15
C ARG A 290 -4.67 13.08 1.37
N ILE A 291 -5.76 13.05 2.12
CA ILE A 291 -6.18 13.91 3.22
C ILE A 291 -6.51 13.05 4.46
N GLY A 292 -7.02 11.83 4.24
CA GLY A 292 -7.06 10.75 5.22
C GLY A 292 -5.70 10.54 5.88
N PRO A 293 -5.62 9.82 7.03
CA PRO A 293 -4.44 9.82 7.90
C PRO A 293 -3.17 9.44 7.14
N LYS A 294 -2.44 10.48 6.71
CA LYS A 294 -1.04 10.44 6.29
C LYS A 294 -0.33 9.69 7.40
N LEU A 295 0.39 8.60 7.09
CA LEU A 295 0.99 7.73 8.10
C LEU A 295 1.83 8.60 9.06
N ALA A 296 1.27 8.87 10.24
CA ALA A 296 1.70 9.97 11.10
C ALA A 296 2.90 9.52 11.93
N ILE A 297 4.01 9.28 11.24
CA ILE A 297 5.32 9.23 11.86
C ILE A 297 5.56 10.66 12.39
N ASP A 298 5.34 10.84 13.68
CA ASP A 298 5.66 12.04 14.45
C ASP A 298 7.20 12.18 14.49
N MET A 299 7.78 12.58 13.35
CA MET A 299 9.21 12.83 13.19
C MET A 299 9.52 14.19 13.80
N ASP A 300 10.40 14.21 14.79
CA ASP A 300 10.88 15.47 15.37
C ASP A 300 11.51 16.32 14.25
N THR A 301 11.08 17.58 14.17
CA THR A 301 11.57 18.54 13.17
C THR A 301 13.05 18.90 13.36
N ASN A 302 13.69 18.42 14.43
CA ASN A 302 15.10 18.61 14.78
C ASN A 302 15.95 17.32 14.69
N MET A 303 15.53 16.29 13.96
CA MET A 303 16.35 15.08 13.77
C MET A 303 17.64 15.39 12.98
N GLU A 304 18.80 15.23 13.62
CA GLU A 304 20.12 15.38 12.99
C GLU A 304 20.54 14.07 12.32
N HIS A 305 20.98 14.13 11.06
CA HIS A 305 21.43 12.94 10.31
C HIS A 305 22.74 12.35 10.88
N PRO A 306 22.90 11.01 10.91
CA PRO A 306 21.92 10.01 10.50
C PRO A 306 20.83 9.78 11.55
N TYR A 307 19.61 9.47 11.10
CA TYR A 307 18.48 9.19 11.98
C TYR A 307 17.47 8.14 11.47
N LEU A 308 17.66 7.56 10.28
CA LEU A 308 16.66 6.67 9.67
C LEU A 308 16.64 5.27 10.29
N MET A 309 17.81 4.66 10.45
CA MET A 309 17.98 3.29 11.00
C MET A 309 19.08 3.22 12.07
N LEU A 310 19.90 4.27 12.19
CA LEU A 310 20.94 4.44 13.19
C LEU A 310 21.09 5.93 13.49
N ASN A 311 21.33 6.28 14.75
CA ASN A 311 21.76 7.61 15.16
C ASN A 311 23.22 7.63 15.66
N VAL A 312 23.75 8.84 15.93
CA VAL A 312 25.14 9.06 16.38
C VAL A 312 25.48 8.28 17.66
N ALA A 313 24.55 8.16 18.61
CA ALA A 313 24.79 7.41 19.85
C ALA A 313 24.82 5.89 19.61
N GLU A 314 24.00 5.38 18.68
CA GLU A 314 24.01 3.97 18.27
C GLU A 314 25.29 3.62 17.50
N ILE A 315 25.79 4.52 16.65
CA ILE A 315 27.09 4.37 15.96
C ILE A 315 28.23 4.24 16.98
N ALA A 316 28.27 5.11 18.00
CA ALA A 316 29.24 5.00 19.10
C ALA A 316 29.10 3.66 19.86
N ALA A 317 27.86 3.25 20.16
CA ALA A 317 27.61 1.95 20.80
C ALA A 317 28.03 0.74 19.94
N ILE A 318 27.95 0.85 18.61
CA ILE A 318 28.47 -0.18 17.69
C ILE A 318 30.01 -0.18 17.72
N GLN A 319 30.66 0.98 17.69
CA GLN A 319 32.13 1.08 17.80
C GLN A 319 32.63 0.48 19.13
N ASP A 320 31.96 0.75 20.26
CA ASP A 320 32.26 0.12 21.54
C ASP A 320 32.03 -1.39 21.52
N LYS A 321 30.97 -1.89 20.86
CA LYS A 321 30.76 -3.34 20.67
C LYS A 321 31.91 -3.96 19.86
N VAL A 322 32.34 -3.32 18.76
CA VAL A 322 33.46 -3.79 17.92
C VAL A 322 34.78 -3.80 18.70
N ALA A 323 35.02 -2.83 19.59
CA ALA A 323 36.21 -2.83 20.43
C ALA A 323 36.25 -4.00 21.44
N ASN A 324 35.09 -4.44 21.94
CA ASN A 324 35.00 -5.33 23.11
C ASN A 324 34.54 -6.77 22.82
N TYR A 325 33.93 -7.08 21.67
CA TYR A 325 33.37 -8.40 21.39
C TYR A 325 33.84 -9.00 20.06
N GLU A 326 34.34 -10.25 20.08
CA GLU A 326 34.85 -10.95 18.89
C GLU A 326 33.80 -11.11 17.77
N TRP A 327 32.52 -11.33 18.12
CA TRP A 327 31.44 -11.43 17.13
C TRP A 327 31.21 -10.09 16.39
N ALA A 328 31.37 -8.96 17.09
CA ALA A 328 31.23 -7.63 16.51
C ALA A 328 32.46 -7.29 15.64
N GLN A 329 33.65 -7.72 16.04
CA GLN A 329 34.86 -7.63 15.20
C GLN A 329 34.71 -8.42 13.89
N LEU A 330 34.14 -9.64 13.95
CA LEU A 330 33.86 -10.45 12.77
C LEU A 330 32.79 -9.81 11.86
N ALA A 331 31.74 -9.24 12.45
CA ALA A 331 30.72 -8.47 11.73
C ALA A 331 31.32 -7.26 11.00
N PHE A 332 32.08 -6.43 11.72
CA PHE A 332 32.79 -5.26 11.18
C PHE A 332 33.76 -5.66 10.06
N ALA A 333 34.60 -6.69 10.26
CA ALA A 333 35.53 -7.15 9.24
C ALA A 333 34.82 -7.69 7.99
N THR A 334 33.63 -8.29 8.15
CA THR A 334 32.80 -8.76 7.03
C THR A 334 32.22 -7.59 6.24
N LEU A 335 31.69 -6.58 6.93
CA LEU A 335 31.18 -5.35 6.33
C LEU A 335 32.29 -4.58 5.60
N GLN A 336 33.44 -4.40 6.25
CA GLN A 336 34.62 -3.76 5.67
C GLN A 336 35.09 -4.46 4.41
N ALA A 337 35.21 -5.80 4.42
CA ALA A 337 35.58 -6.55 3.22
C ALA A 337 34.56 -6.42 2.07
N GLY A 338 33.28 -6.20 2.38
CA GLY A 338 32.25 -5.87 1.41
C GLY A 338 32.44 -4.47 0.80
N ALA A 339 32.64 -3.46 1.64
CA ALA A 339 32.89 -2.07 1.24
C ALA A 339 34.21 -1.90 0.44
N ASP A 340 35.30 -2.50 0.90
CA ASP A 340 36.62 -2.48 0.24
C ASP A 340 36.57 -3.02 -1.19
N ASN A 341 35.71 -4.01 -1.44
CA ASN A 341 35.51 -4.59 -2.77
C ASN A 341 34.89 -3.59 -3.77
N TRP A 342 34.22 -2.53 -3.31
CA TRP A 342 33.67 -1.47 -4.16
C TRP A 342 34.64 -0.32 -4.45
N LEU A 343 35.60 -0.05 -3.55
CA LEU A 343 36.52 1.11 -3.68
C LEU A 343 37.28 1.16 -5.02
N ASN A 344 37.61 -0.02 -5.59
CA ASN A 344 38.34 -0.15 -6.85
C ASN A 344 37.45 -0.43 -8.07
N GLN A 345 36.12 -0.44 -7.91
CA GLN A 345 35.19 -0.63 -9.03
C GLN A 345 34.82 0.73 -9.65
N THR A 346 34.71 0.74 -10.99
CA THR A 346 33.92 1.76 -11.71
C THR A 346 32.45 1.54 -11.36
N ILE A 347 31.76 2.61 -10.98
CA ILE A 347 30.32 2.54 -10.75
C ILE A 347 29.60 2.74 -12.10
N GLU A 348 28.97 1.66 -12.55
CA GLU A 348 28.07 1.65 -13.71
C GLU A 348 26.73 1.07 -13.23
N VAL A 349 25.69 1.91 -13.25
CA VAL A 349 24.30 1.50 -13.08
C VAL A 349 23.78 0.90 -14.39
N PRO A 350 22.82 -0.05 -14.36
CA PRO A 350 22.23 -0.58 -15.58
C PRO A 350 21.55 0.49 -16.46
N GLU A 351 21.53 0.26 -17.77
CA GLU A 351 20.86 1.14 -18.76
C GLU A 351 19.32 1.01 -18.73
N THR A 352 18.79 -0.06 -18.12
CA THR A 352 17.35 -0.35 -18.01
C THR A 352 17.02 -0.93 -16.64
N GLY A 353 15.73 -0.94 -16.28
CA GLY A 353 15.23 -1.78 -15.19
C GLY A 353 15.42 -3.27 -15.44
N GLY A 354 15.29 -4.06 -14.37
CA GLY A 354 15.52 -5.51 -14.35
C GLY A 354 14.28 -6.38 -14.17
N GLY A 355 14.34 -7.58 -14.74
CA GLY A 355 13.24 -8.55 -14.80
C GLY A 355 12.96 -9.35 -13.53
N PHE A 356 11.92 -10.18 -13.62
CA PHE A 356 11.39 -11.00 -12.53
C PHE A 356 12.11 -12.36 -12.39
N TYR A 357 12.42 -12.79 -11.16
CA TYR A 357 13.27 -13.96 -10.88
C TYR A 357 12.66 -15.33 -11.25
N HIS A 358 11.34 -15.39 -11.50
CA HIS A 358 10.66 -16.58 -12.03
C HIS A 358 10.40 -16.52 -13.54
N ALA A 359 10.82 -15.47 -14.24
CA ALA A 359 10.76 -15.44 -15.70
C ALA A 359 11.84 -16.36 -16.30
N ASP A 360 11.59 -16.88 -17.50
CA ASP A 360 12.58 -17.69 -18.25
C ASP A 360 13.79 -16.86 -18.72
N ASP A 361 13.72 -15.51 -18.63
CA ASP A 361 14.81 -14.60 -18.98
C ASP A 361 15.78 -14.35 -17.82
N ALA A 362 16.82 -15.19 -17.77
CA ALA A 362 17.91 -15.07 -16.82
C ALA A 362 18.79 -13.81 -17.02
N LEU A 363 18.77 -13.17 -18.19
CA LEU A 363 19.51 -11.92 -18.44
C LEU A 363 18.77 -10.74 -17.78
N ALA A 364 17.45 -10.69 -17.93
CA ALA A 364 16.63 -9.67 -17.28
C ALA A 364 16.78 -9.70 -15.75
N TYR A 365 16.78 -10.88 -15.11
CA TYR A 365 17.00 -10.96 -13.66
C TYR A 365 18.46 -10.66 -13.23
N ALA A 366 19.45 -10.80 -14.11
CA ALA A 366 20.82 -10.37 -13.82
C ALA A 366 20.91 -8.84 -13.65
N ILE A 367 20.08 -8.07 -14.36
CA ILE A 367 19.96 -6.61 -14.20
C ILE A 367 19.38 -6.27 -12.82
N THR A 368 18.31 -6.93 -12.39
CA THR A 368 17.74 -6.80 -11.03
C THR A 368 18.78 -7.12 -9.95
N SER A 369 19.55 -8.19 -10.16
CA SER A 369 20.64 -8.57 -9.26
C SER A 369 21.72 -7.49 -9.18
N ARG A 370 22.06 -6.86 -10.31
CA ARG A 370 23.03 -5.75 -10.35
C ARG A 370 22.50 -4.50 -9.64
N HIS A 371 21.22 -4.20 -9.77
CA HIS A 371 20.59 -3.11 -9.01
C HIS A 371 20.70 -3.33 -7.50
N TYR A 372 20.41 -4.55 -7.03
CA TYR A 372 20.55 -4.94 -5.64
C TYR A 372 22.00 -4.89 -5.13
N GLU A 373 22.97 -5.35 -5.92
CA GLU A 373 24.39 -5.25 -5.57
C GLU A 373 24.82 -3.80 -5.33
N LEU A 374 24.49 -2.88 -6.25
CA LEU A 374 24.83 -1.46 -6.14
C LEU A 374 24.16 -0.81 -4.93
N ALA A 375 22.87 -1.12 -4.72
CA ALA A 375 22.09 -0.58 -3.61
C ALA A 375 22.61 -1.07 -2.23
N ASP A 376 22.89 -2.36 -2.09
CA ASP A 376 23.55 -2.92 -0.91
C ASP A 376 24.97 -2.34 -0.73
N GLY A 377 25.71 -2.14 -1.83
CA GLY A 377 27.05 -1.54 -1.83
C GLY A 377 27.06 -0.11 -1.30
N ALA A 378 26.12 0.75 -1.73
CA ALA A 378 25.98 2.11 -1.22
C ALA A 378 25.74 2.13 0.30
N ARG A 379 24.84 1.27 0.81
CA ARG A 379 24.60 1.11 2.24
C ARG A 379 25.87 0.69 2.97
N ASP A 380 26.55 -0.36 2.50
CA ASP A 380 27.71 -0.93 3.19
C ASP A 380 28.90 0.06 3.22
N LEU A 381 29.10 0.82 2.14
CA LEU A 381 30.04 1.92 2.07
C LEU A 381 29.68 3.06 3.06
N ALA A 382 28.43 3.50 3.07
CA ALA A 382 27.97 4.55 3.97
C ALA A 382 28.08 4.16 5.46
N LEU A 383 27.79 2.91 5.79
CA LEU A 383 27.99 2.35 7.13
C LEU A 383 29.48 2.32 7.50
N MET A 384 30.36 1.90 6.59
CA MET A 384 31.80 1.91 6.85
C MET A 384 32.36 3.31 7.01
N TYR A 385 31.86 4.31 6.28
CA TYR A 385 32.17 5.72 6.55
C TYR A 385 31.79 6.10 7.99
N GLN A 386 30.53 5.90 8.40
CA GLN A 386 30.08 6.27 9.74
C GLN A 386 30.83 5.55 10.87
N LEU A 387 31.23 4.29 10.66
CA LEU A 387 31.97 3.51 11.65
C LEU A 387 33.47 3.84 11.73
N THR A 388 34.07 4.48 10.71
CA THR A 388 35.53 4.71 10.64
C THR A 388 35.96 6.17 10.48
N GLY A 389 35.07 7.04 9.98
CA GLY A 389 35.38 8.38 9.51
C GLY A 389 36.16 8.44 8.19
N ASP A 390 36.39 7.31 7.50
CA ASP A 390 37.16 7.31 6.25
C ASP A 390 36.30 7.74 5.05
N LEU A 391 36.64 8.92 4.51
CA LEU A 391 35.95 9.56 3.40
C LEU A 391 36.02 8.76 2.10
N VAL A 392 36.94 7.79 1.94
CA VAL A 392 36.97 6.97 0.71
C VAL A 392 35.69 6.14 0.53
N TYR A 393 35.09 5.68 1.64
CA TYR A 393 33.83 4.96 1.60
C TYR A 393 32.66 5.90 1.32
N MET A 394 32.66 7.11 1.91
CA MET A 394 31.65 8.14 1.65
C MET A 394 31.60 8.53 0.18
N GLU A 395 32.75 8.87 -0.42
CA GLU A 395 32.84 9.28 -1.82
C GLU A 395 32.36 8.18 -2.78
N LYS A 396 32.70 6.91 -2.51
CA LYS A 396 32.24 5.78 -3.32
C LYS A 396 30.74 5.48 -3.13
N SER A 397 30.17 5.71 -1.94
CA SER A 397 28.71 5.65 -1.72
C SER A 397 27.98 6.74 -2.52
N LYS A 398 28.50 7.98 -2.43
CA LYS A 398 27.99 9.15 -3.16
C LYS A 398 28.03 8.94 -4.68
N GLU A 399 29.08 8.31 -5.21
CA GLU A 399 29.18 7.93 -6.62
C GLU A 399 28.03 7.02 -7.08
N ILE A 400 27.61 6.04 -6.26
CA ILE A 400 26.46 5.16 -6.56
C ILE A 400 25.14 5.93 -6.51
N LEU A 401 24.94 6.77 -5.48
CA LEU A 401 23.73 7.57 -5.35
C LEU A 401 23.58 8.55 -6.52
N LEU A 402 24.64 9.26 -6.92
CA LEU A 402 24.59 10.20 -8.04
C LEU A 402 24.42 9.50 -9.39
N ALA A 403 25.06 8.34 -9.61
CA ALA A 403 24.84 7.56 -10.84
C ALA A 403 23.37 7.11 -11.00
N TYR A 404 22.68 6.80 -9.90
CA TYR A 404 21.24 6.56 -9.94
C TYR A 404 20.41 7.83 -10.14
N ALA A 405 20.82 8.98 -9.60
CA ALA A 405 20.12 10.25 -9.80
C ALA A 405 20.12 10.68 -11.28
N ASP A 406 21.20 10.39 -12.01
CA ASP A 406 21.27 10.62 -13.46
C ASP A 406 20.42 9.64 -14.29
N SER A 407 20.03 8.49 -13.73
CA SER A 407 19.51 7.34 -14.51
C SER A 407 18.08 6.91 -14.17
N TYR A 408 17.64 6.97 -12.90
CA TYR A 408 16.44 6.26 -12.43
C TYR A 408 15.14 6.67 -13.15
N LEU A 409 14.93 7.95 -13.39
CA LEU A 409 13.74 8.45 -14.10
C LEU A 409 13.70 8.08 -15.58
N SER A 410 14.84 7.68 -16.17
CA SER A 410 14.90 7.20 -17.56
C SER A 410 14.39 5.77 -17.72
N TYR A 411 14.33 4.98 -16.64
CA TYR A 411 13.83 3.62 -16.67
C TYR A 411 12.31 3.60 -16.86
N GLU A 412 11.83 2.84 -17.84
CA GLU A 412 10.41 2.61 -18.09
C GLU A 412 9.78 1.80 -16.96
N ILE A 413 8.59 2.21 -16.51
CA ILE A 413 7.81 1.44 -15.53
C ILE A 413 7.38 0.13 -16.19
N HIS A 414 7.70 -1.00 -15.57
CA HIS A 414 7.41 -2.33 -16.10
C HIS A 414 7.06 -3.33 -14.99
N ASP A 415 6.28 -4.35 -15.33
CA ASP A 415 5.87 -5.39 -14.38
C ASP A 415 6.36 -6.81 -14.71
N LYS A 416 6.17 -7.73 -13.77
CA LYS A 416 6.53 -9.15 -13.92
C LYS A 416 5.80 -9.90 -15.05
N ALA A 417 4.78 -9.31 -15.66
CA ALA A 417 4.07 -9.85 -16.82
C ALA A 417 4.60 -9.26 -18.14
N GLY A 418 5.59 -8.36 -18.09
CA GLY A 418 6.15 -7.69 -19.26
C GLY A 418 5.28 -6.55 -19.79
N ARG A 419 4.29 -6.08 -19.01
CA ARG A 419 3.54 -4.85 -19.32
C ARG A 419 4.39 -3.64 -18.98
N THR A 420 4.17 -2.52 -19.66
CA THR A 420 4.88 -1.26 -19.39
C THR A 420 3.93 -0.05 -19.29
N GLY A 421 4.45 1.05 -18.76
CA GLY A 421 3.71 2.30 -18.56
C GLY A 421 2.46 2.11 -17.68
N GLU A 422 1.35 2.74 -18.04
CA GLU A 422 0.07 2.65 -17.34
C GLU A 422 -0.46 1.21 -17.18
N GLN A 423 -0.07 0.29 -18.08
CA GLN A 423 -0.49 -1.11 -18.00
C GLN A 423 0.24 -1.90 -16.90
N ALA A 424 1.34 -1.34 -16.37
CA ALA A 424 2.19 -1.93 -15.35
C ALA A 424 1.84 -1.41 -13.94
N SER A 425 0.55 -1.36 -13.58
CA SER A 425 0.01 -0.81 -12.31
C SER A 425 0.38 -1.56 -11.01
N ALA A 426 1.38 -2.45 -11.06
CA ALA A 426 2.01 -3.11 -9.91
C ALA A 426 3.55 -3.26 -10.11
N GLY A 427 4.08 -2.52 -11.08
CA GLY A 427 5.47 -2.59 -11.56
C GLY A 427 6.40 -1.62 -10.84
N GLY A 428 7.68 -1.68 -11.20
CA GLY A 428 8.72 -0.76 -10.74
C GLY A 428 9.48 -0.16 -11.93
N ARG A 429 10.48 0.68 -11.65
CA ARG A 429 11.39 1.29 -12.63
C ARG A 429 12.73 0.56 -12.66
N ALA A 430 13.39 0.40 -11.52
CA ALA A 430 14.62 -0.39 -11.39
C ALA A 430 14.33 -1.90 -11.45
N THR A 431 13.13 -2.34 -11.06
CA THR A 431 12.76 -3.74 -10.95
C THR A 431 11.30 -4.01 -11.38
N ALA A 432 11.01 -5.24 -11.78
CA ALA A 432 9.69 -5.62 -12.30
C ALA A 432 8.52 -5.71 -11.30
N GLN A 433 8.66 -5.30 -10.03
CA GLN A 433 7.55 -5.30 -9.04
C GLN A 433 7.81 -4.35 -7.87
N SER A 434 6.74 -3.75 -7.31
CA SER A 434 6.82 -2.88 -6.12
C SER A 434 7.60 -3.45 -4.93
N ILE A 435 7.42 -4.72 -4.56
CA ILE A 435 8.19 -5.36 -3.47
C ILE A 435 9.70 -5.43 -3.73
N ASN A 436 10.10 -5.59 -5.00
CA ASN A 436 11.49 -5.60 -5.42
C ASN A 436 12.06 -4.17 -5.45
N GLU A 437 11.22 -3.21 -5.86
CA GLU A 437 11.55 -1.78 -5.90
C GLU A 437 11.79 -1.25 -4.48
N ALA A 438 10.95 -1.65 -3.51
CA ALA A 438 11.12 -1.35 -2.10
C ALA A 438 12.47 -1.90 -1.56
N ARG A 439 12.78 -3.17 -1.84
CA ARG A 439 14.06 -3.80 -1.45
C ARG A 439 15.28 -3.12 -2.10
N TRP A 440 15.11 -2.49 -3.26
CA TRP A 440 16.16 -1.72 -3.92
C TRP A 440 16.33 -0.32 -3.31
N VAL A 441 15.24 0.43 -3.08
CA VAL A 441 15.34 1.82 -2.60
C VAL A 441 15.67 1.94 -1.11
N ILE A 442 15.22 1.02 -0.25
CA ILE A 442 15.49 1.05 1.21
C ILE A 442 16.98 1.23 1.54
N PRO A 443 17.91 0.40 1.03
CA PRO A 443 19.34 0.59 1.29
C PRO A 443 19.93 1.87 0.65
N LEU A 444 19.36 2.40 -0.43
CA LEU A 444 19.76 3.71 -0.99
C LEU A 444 19.32 4.87 -0.07
N ALA A 445 18.10 4.82 0.47
CA ALA A 445 17.60 5.79 1.43
C ALA A 445 18.45 5.80 2.72
N TRP A 446 18.85 4.62 3.19
CA TRP A 446 19.75 4.49 4.33
C TRP A 446 21.18 4.98 4.02
N ALA A 447 21.72 4.66 2.83
CA ALA A 447 23.01 5.19 2.40
C ALA A 447 23.01 6.74 2.34
N TYR A 448 21.93 7.33 1.84
CA TYR A 448 21.71 8.77 1.79
C TYR A 448 21.68 9.41 3.18
N ASP A 449 20.89 8.88 4.11
CA ASP A 449 20.83 9.32 5.51
C ASP A 449 22.22 9.29 6.18
N LEU A 450 22.96 8.19 5.99
CA LEU A 450 24.30 7.98 6.55
C LEU A 450 25.39 8.90 5.98
N ILE A 451 25.24 9.45 4.76
CA ILE A 451 26.22 10.40 4.19
C ILE A 451 25.69 11.83 4.03
N TYR A 452 24.44 12.09 4.44
CA TYR A 452 23.72 13.33 4.16
C TYR A 452 24.56 14.58 4.44
N ASN A 453 25.18 14.63 5.63
CA ASN A 453 25.97 15.79 6.09
C ASN A 453 27.18 16.11 5.19
N GLU A 454 27.75 15.12 4.50
CA GLU A 454 28.89 15.29 3.59
C GLU A 454 28.49 15.64 2.15
N MET A 455 27.20 15.48 1.80
CA MET A 455 26.67 15.87 0.49
C MET A 455 26.35 17.37 0.46
N SER A 456 26.61 18.02 -0.66
CA SER A 456 26.15 19.40 -0.92
C SER A 456 24.64 19.45 -1.16
N GLU A 457 24.05 20.64 -1.02
CA GLU A 457 22.62 20.88 -1.28
C GLU A 457 22.18 20.39 -2.68
N VAL A 458 23.00 20.63 -3.71
CA VAL A 458 22.71 20.20 -5.09
C VAL A 458 22.69 18.67 -5.21
N GLU A 459 23.66 17.98 -4.59
CA GLU A 459 23.72 16.52 -4.59
C GLU A 459 22.56 15.91 -3.77
N ARG A 460 22.18 16.55 -2.66
CA ARG A 460 21.02 16.16 -1.84
C ARG A 460 19.71 16.28 -2.61
N THR A 461 19.49 17.41 -3.29
CA THR A 461 18.32 17.62 -4.15
C THR A 461 18.28 16.63 -5.30
N ALA A 462 19.43 16.31 -5.92
CA ALA A 462 19.48 15.30 -6.99
C ALA A 462 19.03 13.92 -6.49
N VAL A 463 19.54 13.44 -5.34
CA VAL A 463 19.13 12.14 -4.78
C VAL A 463 17.67 12.15 -4.30
N SER A 464 17.22 13.22 -3.65
CA SER A 464 15.82 13.40 -3.25
C SER A 464 14.89 13.28 -4.45
N ASP A 465 15.07 14.16 -5.45
CA ASP A 465 14.03 14.43 -6.44
C ASP A 465 14.17 13.59 -7.71
N GLN A 466 15.33 12.94 -7.94
CA GLN A 466 15.52 12.01 -9.05
C GLN A 466 15.47 10.54 -8.63
N ILE A 467 15.50 10.21 -7.33
CA ILE A 467 15.46 8.83 -6.83
C ILE A 467 14.41 8.65 -5.74
N LEU A 468 14.63 9.22 -4.56
CA LEU A 468 13.94 8.80 -3.33
C LEU A 468 12.47 9.17 -3.35
N ARG A 469 12.13 10.40 -3.74
CA ARG A 469 10.75 10.87 -3.89
C ARG A 469 10.02 10.14 -5.02
N PRO A 470 10.53 10.07 -6.27
CA PRO A 470 9.85 9.31 -7.33
C PRO A 470 9.69 7.81 -7.04
N ALA A 471 10.64 7.19 -6.33
CA ALA A 471 10.51 5.80 -5.89
C ALA A 471 9.46 5.65 -4.77
N ALA A 472 9.41 6.58 -3.81
CA ALA A 472 8.38 6.60 -2.78
C ALA A 472 6.98 6.81 -3.37
N GLU A 473 6.81 7.76 -4.29
CA GLU A 473 5.55 8.01 -5.03
C GLU A 473 5.10 6.75 -5.79
N LEU A 474 6.01 6.11 -6.53
CA LEU A 474 5.74 4.84 -7.22
C LEU A 474 5.39 3.71 -6.26
N LEU A 475 6.00 3.65 -5.08
CA LEU A 475 5.69 2.65 -4.07
C LEU A 475 4.35 2.90 -3.38
N MET A 476 4.02 4.15 -3.07
CA MET A 476 2.72 4.53 -2.49
C MET A 476 1.59 4.18 -3.45
N LEU A 477 1.69 4.58 -4.72
CA LEU A 477 0.78 4.16 -5.79
C LEU A 477 0.57 2.63 -5.84
N ASN A 478 1.62 1.85 -5.59
CA ASN A 478 1.54 0.38 -5.63
C ASN A 478 1.12 -0.29 -4.31
N ASN A 479 1.03 0.45 -3.19
CA ASN A 479 0.89 -0.08 -1.82
C ASN A 479 -0.39 0.40 -1.11
N GLU A 480 -1.29 1.03 -1.84
CA GLU A 480 -2.59 1.43 -1.32
C GLU A 480 -3.58 0.25 -1.36
N GLY A 481 -4.28 0.05 -0.23
CA GLY A 481 -5.59 -0.60 -0.14
C GLY A 481 -5.83 -1.98 -0.76
N ARG A 482 -5.11 -3.03 -0.31
CA ARG A 482 -5.57 -4.43 -0.45
C ARG A 482 -6.10 -5.02 0.86
#